data_AF-A0A1I9YVF8-F1
#
_entry.id   AF-A0A1I9YVF8-F1
#
_cell.length_a   1.000
_cell.length_b   1.000
_cell.length_c   1.000
_cell.angle_alpha   90.00
_cell.angle_beta   90.00
_cell.angle_gamma   90.00
#
_symmetry.space_group_name_H-M   'P 1'
#
loop_
_entity.id
_entity.type
_entity.pdbx_description
1 polymer ?
#
loop_
_entity_poly.entity_id
_entity_poly.type
_entity_poly.pdbx_seq_one_letter_code
_entity_poly.pdbx_strand_id
1 'polypeptide(L)' 'MPFQVSAVQWEGYTITGEDGRPATLAVIDQDGKVLDAGPEVAQEIWDLAILSYRQVLVGESLLRIYSTPEGLLQDSDDE' A
#
# COMPACT_ATOMS: atom_id res chain seq x y z
N MET A 1 6.22 -23.60 -2.47
CA MET A 1 5.20 -22.53 -2.51
C MET A 1 5.22 -21.96 -3.90
N PRO A 2 4.05 -21.67 -4.52
CA PRO A 2 3.95 -21.41 -5.95
C PRO A 2 4.39 -20.01 -6.40
N PHE A 3 4.96 -19.20 -5.50
CA PHE A 3 5.62 -17.94 -5.80
C PHE A 3 6.27 -17.44 -4.50
N GLN A 4 7.18 -16.48 -4.59
CA GLN A 4 7.78 -15.82 -3.44
C GLN A 4 7.45 -14.33 -3.49
N VAL A 5 6.97 -13.79 -2.37
CA VAL A 5 6.78 -12.35 -2.18
C VAL A 5 7.74 -11.89 -1.09
N SER A 6 8.49 -10.84 -1.36
CA SER A 6 9.30 -10.13 -0.37
C SER A 6 8.98 -8.64 -0.41
N ALA A 7 9.23 -7.94 0.70
CA ALA A 7 9.09 -6.49 0.77
C ALA A 7 10.26 -5.89 1.56
N VAL A 8 10.77 -4.76 1.06
CA VAL A 8 11.83 -3.97 1.68
C VAL A 8 11.32 -2.53 1.80
N GLN A 9 11.48 -1.94 2.97
CA GLN A 9 10.78 -0.69 3.35
C GLN A 9 11.01 0.50 2.39
N TRP A 10 12.16 0.57 1.72
CA TRP A 10 12.50 1.62 0.76
C TRP A 10 12.48 1.17 -0.71
N GLU A 11 12.43 -0.14 -0.98
CA GLU A 11 12.48 -0.70 -2.34
C GLU A 11 11.09 -1.12 -2.84
N GLY A 12 10.13 -1.30 -1.91
CA GLY A 12 8.80 -1.80 -2.21
C GLY A 12 8.74 -3.32 -2.10
N TYR A 13 7.94 -3.95 -2.93
CA TYR A 13 7.74 -5.41 -2.95
C TYR A 13 8.34 -6.02 -4.21
N THR A 14 8.77 -7.28 -4.10
CA THR A 14 9.25 -8.10 -5.22
C THR A 14 8.48 -9.41 -5.25
N ILE A 15 8.06 -9.81 -6.44
CA ILE A 15 7.36 -11.08 -6.66
C ILE A 15 8.15 -11.92 -7.65
N THR A 16 8.44 -13.14 -7.25
CA THR A 16 9.12 -14.13 -8.09
C THR A 16 8.19 -15.31 -8.33
N GLY A 17 7.95 -15.62 -9.60
CA GLY A 17 7.16 -16.79 -10.01
C GLY A 17 7.86 -18.11 -9.71
N GLU A 18 7.15 -19.23 -9.88
CA GLU A 18 7.70 -20.58 -9.68
C GLU A 18 8.94 -20.86 -10.54
N ASP A 19 8.98 -20.28 -11.73
CA ASP A 19 10.06 -20.43 -12.69
C ASP A 19 11.29 -19.55 -12.37
N GLY A 20 11.25 -18.82 -11.25
CA GLY A 20 12.31 -17.92 -10.82
C GLY A 20 12.29 -16.57 -11.55
N ARG A 21 11.31 -16.30 -12.42
CA ARG A 21 11.22 -15.04 -13.16
C ARG A 21 10.44 -13.98 -12.39
N PRO A 22 10.69 -12.68 -12.64
CA PRO A 22 9.87 -11.62 -12.08
C PRO A 22 8.41 -11.79 -12.46
N ALA A 23 7.52 -11.59 -11.49
CA ALA A 23 6.08 -11.64 -11.66
C ALA A 23 5.44 -10.32 -11.18
N THR A 24 4.16 -10.14 -11.48
CA THR A 24 3.38 -8.95 -11.07
C THR A 24 2.02 -9.37 -10.51
N LEU A 25 1.33 -8.46 -9.83
CA LEU A 25 -0.04 -8.72 -9.37
C LEU A 25 -1.06 -8.40 -10.46
N ALA A 26 -2.19 -9.09 -10.37
CA ALA A 26 -3.34 -8.87 -11.24
C ALA A 26 -4.63 -8.87 -10.40
N VAL A 27 -5.54 -7.96 -10.74
CA VAL A 27 -6.93 -8.00 -10.30
C VAL A 27 -7.69 -8.91 -11.25
N ILE A 28 -8.31 -9.95 -10.70
CA ILE A 28 -9.05 -10.94 -11.48
C ILE A 28 -10.50 -10.92 -11.00
N ASP A 29 -11.45 -10.84 -11.93
CA ASP A 29 -12.86 -10.96 -11.60
C ASP A 29 -13.27 -12.41 -11.31
N GLN A 30 -14.53 -12.60 -10.93
CA GLN A 30 -15.06 -13.93 -10.58
C GLN A 30 -15.10 -14.90 -11.77
N ASP A 31 -15.07 -14.39 -12.99
CA ASP A 31 -15.07 -15.18 -14.23
C ASP A 31 -13.64 -15.54 -14.68
N GLY A 32 -12.62 -15.11 -13.93
CA GLY A 32 -11.22 -15.38 -14.24
C GLY A 32 -10.60 -14.40 -15.23
N LYS A 33 -11.29 -13.31 -15.57
CA LYS A 33 -10.76 -12.27 -16.45
C LYS A 33 -9.87 -11.32 -15.66
N VAL A 34 -8.68 -11.06 -16.19
CA VAL A 34 -7.79 -10.02 -15.68
C VAL A 34 -8.41 -8.65 -15.98
N LEU A 35 -8.78 -7.93 -14.93
CA LEU A 35 -9.30 -6.56 -15.01
C LEU A 35 -8.15 -5.55 -15.13
N ASP A 36 -7.08 -5.79 -14.39
CA ASP A 36 -5.87 -4.96 -14.39
C ASP A 36 -4.67 -5.79 -13.90
N ALA A 37 -3.46 -5.44 -14.33
CA ALA A 37 -2.23 -6.08 -13.89
C ALA A 37 -1.02 -5.18 -14.09
N GLY A 38 -0.11 -5.18 -13.12
CA GLY A 38 1.12 -4.40 -13.21
C GLY A 38 1.60 -3.81 -11.88
N PRO A 39 2.68 -3.02 -11.94
CA PRO A 39 3.23 -2.31 -10.78
C PRO A 39 2.21 -1.40 -10.08
N GLU A 40 1.29 -0.80 -10.83
CA GLU A 40 0.26 0.11 -10.33
C GLU A 40 -0.71 -0.61 -9.39
N VAL A 41 -1.21 -1.78 -9.82
CA VAL A 41 -2.08 -2.64 -8.99
C VAL A 41 -1.40 -2.98 -7.68
N ALA A 42 -0.12 -3.33 -7.75
CA ALA A 42 0.58 -3.79 -6.57
C ALA A 42 1.04 -2.64 -5.65
N GLN A 43 1.26 -1.43 -6.18
CA GLN A 43 1.41 -0.21 -5.39
C GLN A 43 0.12 0.12 -4.63
N GLU A 44 -1.03 0.09 -5.29
CA GLU A 44 -2.34 0.38 -4.67
C GLU A 44 -2.63 -0.58 -3.52
N ILE A 45 -2.38 -1.88 -3.73
CA ILE A 45 -2.57 -2.90 -2.68
C ILE A 45 -1.60 -2.70 -1.52
N TRP A 46 -0.35 -2.30 -1.80
CA TRP A 46 0.63 -2.00 -0.76
C TRP A 46 0.20 -0.80 0.10
N ASP A 47 -0.23 0.28 -0.53
CA ASP A 47 -0.70 1.48 0.16
C ASP A 47 -1.96 1.20 0.98
N LEU A 48 -2.88 0.40 0.45
CA LEU A 48 -4.05 -0.09 1.18
C LEU A 48 -3.68 -0.93 2.40
N ALA A 49 -2.71 -1.84 2.27
CA ALA A 49 -2.23 -2.67 3.38
C ALA A 49 -1.63 -1.81 4.51
N ILE A 50 -0.80 -0.82 4.15
CA ILE A 50 -0.24 0.15 5.09
C ILE A 50 -1.35 0.95 5.77
N LEU A 51 -2.33 1.46 5.00
CA LEU A 51 -3.44 2.23 5.53
C LEU A 51 -4.28 1.41 6.51
N SER A 52 -4.60 0.16 6.15
CA SER A 52 -5.33 -0.77 7.01
C SER A 52 -4.59 -1.02 8.32
N TYR A 53 -3.28 -1.23 8.25
CA TYR A 53 -2.48 -1.46 9.46
C TYR A 53 -2.39 -0.21 10.34
N ARG A 54 -2.24 0.98 9.76
CA ARG A 54 -2.28 2.24 10.52
C ARG A 54 -3.61 2.41 11.24
N GLN A 55 -4.73 2.10 10.58
CA GLN A 55 -6.07 2.18 11.20
C GLN A 55 -6.20 1.23 12.40
N VAL A 56 -5.68 0.01 12.31
CA VAL A 56 -5.62 -0.92 13.44
C VAL A 56 -4.82 -0.33 14.60
N LEU A 57 -3.62 0.20 14.33
CA LEU A 57 -2.77 0.80 15.35
C LEU A 57 -3.40 2.04 16.02
N VAL A 58 -4.16 2.84 15.27
CA VAL A 58 -4.93 3.96 15.81
C VAL A 58 -6.06 3.46 16.70
N GLY A 59 -6.81 2.45 16.27
CA GLY A 59 -7.87 1.83 17.05
C GLY A 59 -7.38 1.22 18.37
N GLU A 60 -6.19 0.63 18.36
CA GLU A 60 -5.53 0.07 19.56
C GLU A 60 -4.82 1.13 20.42
N SER A 61 -4.91 2.41 20.09
CA SER A 61 -4.21 3.51 20.77
C SER A 61 -2.67 3.38 20.77
N LEU A 62 -2.11 2.56 19.88
CA LEU A 62 -0.66 2.38 19.69
C LEU A 62 -0.06 3.42 18.73
N LEU A 63 -0.89 4.06 17.91
CA LEU A 63 -0.52 5.16 17.02
C LEU A 63 -1.47 6.34 17.21
N ARG A 64 -0.91 7.55 17.38
CA ARG A 64 -1.69 8.80 17.35
C ARG A 64 -1.30 9.62 16.13
N ILE A 65 -2.31 10.00 15.35
CA ILE A 65 -2.16 10.89 14.22
C ILE A 65 -2.49 12.30 14.71
N TYR A 66 -1.50 13.20 14.65
CA TYR A 66 -1.73 14.63 14.84
C TYR A 66 -1.91 15.24 13.45
N SER A 67 -3.15 15.28 12.95
CA SER A 67 -3.46 16.06 11.76
C SER A 67 -4.02 17.41 12.18
N THR A 68 -3.42 18.50 11.69
CA THR A 68 -4.09 19.79 11.68
C THR A 68 -5.20 19.69 10.64
N PRO A 69 -6.45 20.06 10.96
CA PRO A 69 -7.50 20.13 9.94
C PRO A 69 -7.07 21.04 8.79
N GLU A 70 -7.34 20.63 7.56
CA GLU A 70 -7.09 21.49 6.39
C GLU A 70 -7.82 22.82 6.59
N GLY A 71 -7.05 23.92 6.60
CA GLY A 71 -7.55 25.28 6.85
C GLY A 71 -7.23 25.89 8.23
N LEU A 72 -6.57 25.16 9.14
CA LEU A 72 -6.13 25.69 10.45
C LEU A 72 -4.70 26.22 10.50
N LEU A 73 -3.91 26.05 9.43
CA LEU A 73 -2.72 26.87 9.23
C LEU A 73 -3.20 28.20 8.63
N GLN A 74 -3.64 29.09 9.51
CA GLN A 74 -3.63 30.51 9.20
C GLN A 74 -2.14 30.88 9.16
N ASP A 75 -1.63 31.26 7.98
CA ASP A 75 -0.34 31.92 7.89
C ASP A 75 -0.38 33.05 8.93
N SER A 76 0.47 32.96 9.95
CA SER A 76 0.75 34.10 10.80
C SER A 76 1.57 35.05 9.93
N ASP A 77 0.87 35.84 9.13
CA ASP A 77 1.30 37.17 8.71
C ASP A 77 1.50 37.98 10.00
N ASP A 78 2.65 37.85 10.65
CA ASP A 78 3.07 38.75 11.72
C ASP A 78 4.55 39.13 11.52
N GLU A 79 4.69 40.33 10.94
CA GLU A 79 5.79 41.33 10.92
C GLU A 79 7.18 41.00 10.35
#